data_AF-A0A958UFR7-F1
#
_entry.id   AF-A0A958UFR7-F1
#
_cell.length_a   1.000
_cell.length_b   1.000
_cell.length_c   1.000
_cell.angle_alpha   90.00
_cell.angle_beta   90.00
_cell.angle_gamma   90.00
#
_symmetry.space_group_name_H-M   'P 1'
#
loop_
_entity.id
_entity.type
_entity.pdbx_description
1 polymer ?
#
loop_
_entity_poly.entity_id
_entity_poly.type
_entity_poly.pdbx_seq_one_letter_code
_entity_poly.pdbx_strand_id
1 'polypeptide(L)'
;MSQEFFTSISIAKRLALVQDKMLFVVWEESLDFPYPLLYNDSKGNLVIIDLSKDKSLDGIIWEHFIPVLLPEAEYDKFIKKAEGRPNKYIAKLNDDSIKIMDANANILNTKATYDIEQNLSDLIKNYSLRTTFLKQDLINYSQQNNFTTSFNLGDKYIDFSLFVEEETREEIIELANLYLEESKKHLTTNNLPEKEAYSQRMDLLSLKQDLILNNPRKVRRLLRKIDETDIAEVNKGLYSFLNYTTFILLNDEENSATWKPNVSEADLKKAELILNINK
;
A
#
# COMPACT_ATOMS: atom_id res chain seq x y z
N MET A 1 13.28 -21.96 -19.48
CA MET A 1 11.84 -22.25 -19.50
C MET A 1 11.20 -21.33 -18.48
N SER A 2 10.44 -20.32 -18.92
CA SER A 2 9.60 -19.51 -18.02
C SER A 2 8.44 -20.38 -17.52
N GLN A 3 8.02 -20.12 -16.28
CA GLN A 3 6.86 -20.80 -15.70
C GLN A 3 5.57 -20.16 -16.25
N GLU A 4 4.51 -20.93 -16.44
CA GLU A 4 3.22 -20.39 -16.89
C GLU A 4 2.54 -19.54 -15.80
N PHE A 5 1.71 -18.58 -16.19
CA PHE A 5 0.94 -17.75 -15.26
C PHE A 5 -0.01 -18.62 -14.44
N PHE A 6 -0.21 -18.29 -13.15
CA PHE A 6 -1.19 -19.02 -12.34
C PHE A 6 -2.62 -18.68 -12.77
N THR A 7 -3.46 -19.70 -12.91
CA THR A 7 -4.92 -19.52 -13.00
C THR A 7 -5.60 -19.57 -11.63
N SER A 8 -4.94 -20.16 -10.63
CA SER A 8 -5.43 -20.17 -9.24
C SER A 8 -4.82 -19.03 -8.44
N ILE A 9 -5.61 -17.97 -8.22
CA ILE A 9 -5.23 -16.86 -7.32
C ILE A 9 -4.86 -17.36 -5.91
N SER A 10 -5.49 -18.44 -5.44
CA SER A 10 -5.22 -18.99 -4.10
C SER A 10 -3.80 -19.57 -3.97
N ILE A 11 -3.26 -20.17 -5.04
CA ILE A 11 -1.90 -20.72 -5.07
C ILE A 11 -0.91 -19.57 -5.24
N ALA A 12 -1.20 -18.63 -6.14
CA ALA A 12 -0.37 -17.45 -6.38
C ALA A 12 -0.15 -16.63 -5.10
N LYS A 13 -1.21 -16.38 -4.33
CA LYS A 13 -1.13 -15.68 -3.03
C LYS A 13 -0.18 -16.37 -2.04
N ARG A 14 -0.21 -17.70 -1.95
CA ARG A 14 0.71 -18.44 -1.06
C ARG A 14 2.14 -18.31 -1.53
N LEU A 15 2.38 -18.40 -2.85
CA LEU A 15 3.73 -18.23 -3.40
C LEU A 15 4.25 -16.80 -3.20
N ALA A 16 3.39 -15.80 -3.32
CA ALA A 16 3.71 -14.40 -3.05
C ALA A 16 4.19 -14.18 -1.61
N LEU A 17 3.54 -14.80 -0.63
CA LEU A 17 3.99 -14.79 0.78
C LEU A 17 5.32 -15.52 1.00
N VAL A 18 5.59 -16.58 0.24
CA VAL A 18 6.83 -17.34 0.34
C VAL A 18 8.00 -16.55 -0.26
N GLN A 19 7.79 -15.96 -1.46
CA GLN A 19 8.81 -15.25 -2.23
C GLN A 19 8.91 -13.75 -1.91
N ASP A 20 8.07 -13.23 -1.03
CA ASP A 20 8.00 -11.81 -0.66
C ASP A 20 7.78 -10.89 -1.88
N LYS A 21 6.90 -11.30 -2.80
CA LYS A 21 6.60 -10.59 -4.06
C LYS A 21 5.16 -10.11 -4.13
N MET A 22 4.94 -9.06 -4.92
CA MET A 22 3.62 -8.62 -5.34
C MET A 22 3.08 -9.53 -6.46
N LEU A 23 1.76 -9.53 -6.65
CA LEU A 23 1.09 -10.24 -7.73
C LEU A 23 1.02 -9.34 -8.97
N PHE A 24 1.32 -9.89 -10.14
CA PHE A 24 1.05 -9.28 -11.44
C PHE A 24 -0.20 -9.96 -12.01
N VAL A 25 -1.32 -9.26 -12.05
CA VAL A 25 -2.63 -9.87 -12.33
C VAL A 25 -3.25 -9.27 -13.59
N VAL A 26 -3.69 -10.12 -14.51
CA VAL A 26 -4.42 -9.77 -15.73
C VAL A 26 -5.72 -10.57 -15.75
N TRP A 27 -6.83 -9.95 -16.15
CA TRP A 27 -8.06 -10.72 -16.41
C TRP A 27 -7.88 -11.60 -17.64
N GLU A 28 -8.40 -12.82 -17.59
CA GLU A 28 -8.25 -13.79 -18.68
C GLU A 28 -8.74 -13.23 -20.02
N GLU A 29 -9.94 -12.64 -20.05
CA GLU A 29 -10.56 -12.08 -21.26
C GLU A 29 -9.80 -10.88 -21.84
N SER A 30 -9.01 -10.16 -21.04
CA SER A 30 -8.18 -9.07 -21.56
C SER A 30 -7.12 -9.56 -22.56
N LEU A 31 -6.77 -10.86 -22.52
CA LEU A 31 -5.83 -11.47 -23.46
C LEU A 31 -6.52 -12.10 -24.69
N ASP A 32 -7.84 -12.00 -24.82
CA ASP A 32 -8.56 -12.40 -26.05
C ASP A 32 -8.28 -11.44 -27.21
N PHE A 33 -7.77 -10.24 -26.89
CA PHE A 33 -7.35 -9.21 -27.84
C PHE A 33 -5.84 -8.96 -27.75
N PRO A 34 -5.22 -8.36 -28.79
CA PRO A 34 -3.82 -7.94 -28.70
C PRO A 34 -3.58 -7.05 -27.49
N TYR A 35 -2.60 -7.43 -26.67
CA TYR A 35 -2.30 -6.77 -25.41
C TYR A 35 -0.87 -6.20 -25.46
N PRO A 36 -0.67 -4.96 -25.94
CA PRO A 36 0.66 -4.38 -26.06
C PRO A 36 1.28 -4.16 -24.67
N LEU A 37 2.49 -4.68 -24.48
CA LEU A 37 3.30 -4.48 -23.28
C LEU A 37 4.67 -3.93 -23.66
N LEU A 38 4.99 -2.76 -23.11
CA LEU A 38 6.25 -2.05 -23.34
C LEU A 38 7.29 -2.49 -22.31
N TYR A 39 8.54 -2.61 -22.74
CA TYR A 39 9.68 -2.88 -21.86
C TYR A 39 10.95 -2.24 -22.39
N ASN A 40 11.67 -1.52 -21.54
CA ASN A 40 13.00 -1.00 -21.84
C ASN A 40 14.03 -2.06 -21.49
N ASP A 41 14.73 -2.58 -22.50
CA ASP A 41 15.77 -3.59 -22.28
C ASP A 41 16.98 -2.99 -21.53
N SER A 42 17.90 -3.87 -21.10
CA SER A 42 19.14 -3.47 -20.41
C SER A 42 20.05 -2.50 -21.20
N LYS A 43 19.81 -2.31 -22.50
CA LYS A 43 20.54 -1.38 -23.38
C LYS A 43 19.78 -0.08 -23.63
N GLY A 44 18.58 0.06 -23.05
CA GLY A 44 17.70 1.21 -23.21
C GLY A 44 16.85 1.18 -24.48
N ASN A 45 16.76 0.04 -25.18
CA ASN A 45 15.87 -0.09 -26.33
C ASN A 45 14.44 -0.40 -25.87
N LEU A 46 13.47 0.29 -26.46
CA LEU A 46 12.06 -0.03 -26.27
C LEU A 46 11.70 -1.29 -27.06
N VAL A 47 11.25 -2.31 -26.34
CA VAL A 47 10.65 -3.53 -26.86
C VAL A 47 9.15 -3.46 -26.64
N ILE A 48 8.37 -3.82 -27.66
CA ILE A 48 6.91 -3.90 -27.59
C ILE A 48 6.53 -5.32 -27.98
N ILE A 49 5.78 -6.00 -27.11
CA ILE A 49 5.26 -7.34 -27.37
C ILE A 49 3.74 -7.37 -27.25
N ASP A 50 3.12 -8.40 -27.81
CA ASP A 50 1.71 -8.74 -27.55
C ASP A 50 1.67 -9.81 -26.46
N LEU A 51 1.34 -9.44 -25.21
CA LEU A 51 1.34 -10.35 -24.04
C LEU A 51 0.40 -11.55 -24.22
N SER A 52 -0.62 -11.43 -25.08
CA SER A 52 -1.54 -12.54 -25.42
C SER A 52 -0.84 -13.68 -26.17
N LYS A 53 0.27 -13.41 -26.87
CA LYS A 53 0.95 -14.36 -27.79
C LYS A 53 2.43 -14.55 -27.50
N ASP A 54 3.12 -13.48 -27.13
CA ASP A 54 4.57 -13.44 -26.95
C ASP A 54 4.93 -13.63 -25.47
N LYS A 55 5.72 -14.67 -25.20
CA LYS A 55 6.16 -15.05 -23.84
C LYS A 55 7.60 -14.63 -23.53
N SER A 56 8.21 -13.81 -24.39
CA SER A 56 9.60 -13.36 -24.23
C SER A 56 9.85 -12.56 -22.96
N LEU A 57 8.82 -11.90 -22.41
CA LEU A 57 8.91 -11.15 -21.15
C LEU A 57 8.51 -11.94 -19.90
N ASP A 58 7.99 -13.17 -20.03
CA ASP A 58 7.51 -13.95 -18.87
C ASP A 58 8.58 -14.13 -17.79
N GLY A 59 9.82 -14.41 -18.20
CA GLY A 59 10.94 -14.57 -17.27
C GLY A 59 11.20 -13.32 -16.42
N ILE A 60 11.09 -12.14 -17.04
CA ILE A 60 11.25 -10.84 -16.38
C ILE A 60 10.07 -10.58 -15.44
N ILE A 61 8.85 -10.87 -15.87
CA ILE A 61 7.66 -10.74 -15.01
C ILE A 61 7.81 -11.63 -13.76
N TRP A 62 8.24 -12.89 -13.93
CA TRP A 62 8.48 -13.82 -12.83
C TRP A 62 9.62 -13.41 -11.89
N GLU A 63 10.65 -12.75 -12.40
CA GLU A 63 11.73 -12.22 -11.58
C GLU A 63 11.19 -11.22 -10.56
N HIS A 64 10.27 -10.36 -10.98
CA HIS A 64 9.78 -9.22 -10.20
C HIS A 64 8.45 -9.44 -9.47
N PHE A 65 7.61 -10.35 -9.97
CA PHE A 65 6.24 -10.57 -9.51
C PHE A 65 5.84 -12.05 -9.52
N ILE A 66 4.69 -12.36 -8.94
CA ILE A 66 3.98 -13.62 -9.17
C ILE A 66 2.88 -13.39 -10.19
N PRO A 67 3.01 -13.87 -11.44
CA PRO A 67 2.04 -13.62 -12.48
C PRO A 67 0.79 -14.50 -12.34
N VAL A 68 -0.37 -13.89 -12.57
CA VAL A 68 -1.69 -14.51 -12.44
C VAL A 68 -2.54 -14.10 -13.63
N LEU A 69 -3.13 -15.09 -14.28
CA LEU A 69 -4.23 -14.92 -15.22
C LEU A 69 -5.52 -15.22 -14.45
N LEU A 70 -6.28 -14.18 -14.11
CA LEU A 70 -7.45 -14.30 -13.25
C LEU A 70 -8.68 -14.65 -14.08
N PRO A 71 -9.33 -15.81 -13.85
CA PRO A 71 -10.50 -16.20 -14.63
C PRO A 71 -11.70 -15.27 -14.37
N GLU A 72 -12.52 -15.04 -15.39
CA GLU A 72 -13.72 -14.19 -15.29
C GLU A 72 -14.71 -14.72 -14.23
N ALA A 73 -14.73 -16.03 -14.00
CA ALA A 73 -15.55 -16.63 -12.93
C ALA A 73 -15.22 -16.11 -11.52
N GLU A 74 -14.06 -15.48 -11.30
CA GLU A 74 -13.69 -14.86 -10.03
C GLU A 74 -14.19 -13.39 -9.91
N TYR A 75 -14.71 -12.79 -10.99
CA TYR A 75 -15.10 -11.37 -11.03
C TYR A 75 -16.10 -11.00 -9.93
N ASP A 76 -17.23 -11.71 -9.83
CA ASP A 76 -18.27 -11.46 -8.83
C ASP A 76 -17.73 -11.46 -7.39
N LYS A 77 -16.79 -12.36 -7.11
CA LYS A 77 -16.15 -12.48 -5.80
C LYS A 77 -15.24 -11.28 -5.51
N PHE A 78 -14.49 -10.81 -6.50
CA PHE A 78 -13.64 -9.63 -6.36
C PHE A 78 -14.47 -8.35 -6.21
N ILE A 79 -15.55 -8.20 -6.98
CA ILE A 79 -16.47 -7.06 -6.86
C ILE A 79 -17.11 -7.03 -5.47
N LYS A 80 -17.62 -8.17 -5.00
CA LYS A 80 -18.19 -8.26 -3.65
C LYS A 80 -17.16 -7.92 -2.56
N LYS A 81 -15.91 -8.37 -2.70
CA LYS A 81 -14.81 -8.00 -1.78
C LYS A 81 -14.47 -6.50 -1.85
N ALA A 82 -14.71 -5.88 -3.00
CA ALA A 82 -14.45 -4.47 -3.23
C ALA A 82 -15.58 -3.54 -2.78
N GLU A 83 -16.69 -4.06 -2.24
CA GLU A 83 -17.80 -3.24 -1.75
C GLU A 83 -17.35 -2.17 -0.72
N GLY A 84 -17.73 -0.92 -1.01
CA GLY A 84 -17.36 0.24 -0.20
C GLY A 84 -15.94 0.76 -0.41
N ARG A 85 -15.18 0.23 -1.38
CA ARG A 85 -13.87 0.79 -1.77
C ARG A 85 -14.04 2.06 -2.63
N PRO A 86 -13.01 2.92 -2.72
CA PRO A 86 -13.07 4.13 -3.54
C PRO A 86 -13.37 3.84 -5.01
N ASN A 87 -14.07 4.76 -5.70
CA ASN A 87 -14.44 4.60 -7.11
C ASN A 87 -13.25 4.28 -8.03
N LYS A 88 -12.07 4.88 -7.78
CA LYS A 88 -10.85 4.58 -8.55
C LYS A 88 -10.39 3.12 -8.40
N TYR A 89 -10.56 2.54 -7.21
CA TYR A 89 -10.26 1.14 -6.98
C TYR A 89 -11.21 0.25 -7.80
N ILE A 90 -12.50 0.57 -7.78
CA ILE A 90 -13.52 -0.15 -8.55
C ILE A 90 -13.25 -0.02 -10.06
N ALA A 91 -12.94 1.18 -10.54
CA ALA A 91 -12.58 1.41 -11.93
C ALA A 91 -11.36 0.57 -12.34
N LYS A 92 -10.28 0.58 -11.53
CA LYS A 92 -9.09 -0.23 -11.77
C LYS A 92 -9.36 -1.73 -11.73
N LEU A 93 -10.27 -2.18 -10.88
CA LEU A 93 -10.67 -3.59 -10.82
C LEU A 93 -11.39 -4.01 -12.11
N ASN A 94 -12.25 -3.14 -12.65
CA ASN A 94 -13.12 -3.45 -13.78
C ASN A 94 -12.45 -3.28 -15.16
N ASP A 95 -11.34 -2.54 -15.25
CA ASP A 95 -10.67 -2.33 -16.54
C ASP A 95 -9.77 -3.52 -16.94
N ASP A 96 -9.28 -3.51 -18.18
CA ASP A 96 -8.40 -4.55 -18.74
C ASP A 96 -6.91 -4.35 -18.41
N SER A 97 -6.55 -3.31 -17.67
CA SER A 97 -5.15 -3.01 -17.38
C SER A 97 -4.53 -4.01 -16.40
N ILE A 98 -3.21 -4.12 -16.36
CA ILE A 98 -2.52 -4.94 -15.36
C ILE A 98 -2.83 -4.39 -13.96
N LYS A 99 -3.20 -5.29 -13.04
CA LYS A 99 -3.35 -4.99 -11.61
C LYS A 99 -2.13 -5.53 -10.87
N ILE A 100 -1.44 -4.65 -10.15
CA ILE A 100 -0.46 -5.07 -9.16
C ILE A 100 -1.18 -5.20 -7.83
N MET A 101 -1.16 -6.40 -7.25
CA MET A 101 -1.85 -6.68 -5.99
C MET A 101 -0.87 -7.16 -4.94
N ASP A 102 -1.18 -6.93 -3.67
CA ASP A 102 -0.45 -7.60 -2.60
C ASP A 102 -0.86 -9.07 -2.44
N ALA A 103 -0.18 -9.77 -1.54
CA ALA A 103 -0.42 -11.19 -1.30
C ALA A 103 -1.83 -11.50 -0.74
N ASN A 104 -2.60 -10.48 -0.32
CA ASN A 104 -3.99 -10.60 0.10
C ASN A 104 -4.98 -10.21 -1.00
N ALA A 105 -4.49 -9.98 -2.22
CA ALA A 105 -5.25 -9.61 -3.42
C ALA A 105 -6.00 -8.27 -3.24
N ASN A 106 -5.31 -7.27 -2.69
CA ASN A 106 -5.74 -5.87 -2.75
C ASN A 106 -4.88 -5.13 -3.79
N ILE A 107 -5.54 -4.42 -4.70
CA ILE A 107 -4.88 -3.68 -5.79
C ILE A 107 -4.15 -2.47 -5.23
N LEU A 108 -2.90 -2.29 -5.66
CA LEU A 108 -2.03 -1.17 -5.33
C LEU A 108 -2.11 -0.07 -6.40
N ASN A 109 -1.95 -0.42 -7.68
CA ASN A 109 -1.80 0.54 -8.79
C ASN A 109 -3.14 1.14 -9.25
N THR A 110 -3.86 1.81 -8.35
CA THR A 110 -5.22 2.33 -8.57
C THR A 110 -5.26 3.67 -9.31
N LYS A 111 -4.11 4.32 -9.54
CA LYS A 111 -4.06 5.55 -10.35
C LYS A 111 -4.54 5.24 -11.77
N ALA A 112 -5.34 6.16 -12.31
CA ALA A 112 -5.83 6.06 -13.68
C ALA A 112 -4.65 6.16 -14.65
N THR A 113 -4.44 5.12 -15.45
CA THR A 113 -3.55 5.16 -16.61
C THR A 113 -4.39 5.53 -17.83
N TYR A 114 -4.14 6.72 -18.39
CA TYR A 114 -4.79 7.17 -19.63
C TYR A 114 -4.11 6.61 -20.89
N ASP A 115 -2.93 6.01 -20.72
CA ASP A 115 -2.22 5.37 -21.80
C ASP A 115 -2.85 4.01 -22.13
N ILE A 116 -3.09 3.80 -23.42
CA ILE A 116 -3.63 2.56 -23.97
C ILE A 116 -2.64 1.40 -23.75
N GLU A 117 -1.35 1.72 -23.66
CA GLU A 117 -0.26 0.75 -23.58
C GLU A 117 0.31 0.69 -22.15
N GLN A 118 0.44 -0.52 -21.60
CA GLN A 118 1.05 -0.73 -20.28
C GLN A 118 2.57 -0.84 -20.43
N ASN A 119 3.33 -0.29 -19.48
CA ASN A 119 4.79 -0.37 -19.47
C ASN A 119 5.31 -1.21 -18.30
N LEU A 120 5.85 -2.38 -18.62
CA LEU A 120 6.43 -3.30 -17.63
C LEU A 120 7.60 -2.67 -16.87
N SER A 121 8.40 -1.83 -17.51
CA SER A 121 9.54 -1.15 -16.85
C SER A 121 9.06 -0.26 -15.71
N ASP A 122 7.99 0.51 -15.97
CA ASP A 122 7.41 1.41 -14.97
C ASP A 122 6.73 0.61 -13.87
N LEU A 123 6.04 -0.48 -14.22
CA LEU A 123 5.46 -1.40 -13.23
C LEU A 123 6.53 -2.00 -12.32
N ILE A 124 7.67 -2.43 -12.88
CA ILE A 124 8.78 -2.99 -12.10
C ILE A 124 9.36 -1.92 -11.18
N LYS A 125 9.69 -0.74 -11.72
CA LYS A 125 10.28 0.37 -10.96
C LYS A 125 9.41 0.74 -9.75
N ASN A 126 8.11 0.86 -9.97
CA ASN A 126 7.18 1.38 -8.98
C ASN A 126 6.65 0.31 -8.04
N TYR A 127 6.43 -0.92 -8.54
CA TYR A 127 5.64 -1.92 -7.81
C TYR A 127 6.34 -3.28 -7.59
N SER A 128 7.59 -3.49 -8.04
CA SER A 128 8.39 -4.68 -7.68
C SER A 128 8.90 -4.59 -6.23
N LEU A 129 7.95 -4.54 -5.30
CA LEU A 129 8.17 -4.30 -3.88
C LEU A 129 8.51 -5.62 -3.18
N ARG A 130 9.64 -5.63 -2.46
CA ARG A 130 9.98 -6.74 -1.58
C ARG A 130 9.15 -6.66 -0.30
N THR A 131 8.21 -7.56 -0.14
CA THR A 131 7.25 -7.54 0.98
C THR A 131 7.79 -8.19 2.26
N THR A 132 9.09 -8.49 2.34
CA THR A 132 9.72 -9.11 3.52
C THR A 132 9.44 -8.33 4.81
N PHE A 133 9.43 -6.99 4.73
CA PHE A 133 9.07 -6.12 5.86
C PHE A 133 7.63 -6.36 6.35
N LEU A 134 6.71 -6.68 5.44
CA LEU A 134 5.27 -6.87 5.70
C LEU A 134 4.90 -8.35 5.94
N LYS A 135 5.82 -9.29 5.71
CA LYS A 135 5.55 -10.73 5.59
C LYS A 135 4.67 -11.29 6.71
N GLN A 136 5.04 -11.03 7.97
CA GLN A 136 4.31 -11.58 9.11
C GLN A 136 2.88 -11.03 9.20
N ASP A 137 2.69 -9.74 8.94
CA ASP A 137 1.37 -9.10 9.01
C ASP A 137 0.48 -9.50 7.83
N LEU A 138 1.06 -9.68 6.64
CA LEU A 138 0.39 -10.27 5.49
C LEU A 138 -0.10 -11.69 5.80
N ILE A 139 0.74 -12.53 6.42
CA ILE A 139 0.39 -13.89 6.85
C ILE A 139 -0.72 -13.84 7.91
N ASN A 140 -0.58 -13.04 8.96
CA ASN A 140 -1.54 -12.94 10.05
C ASN A 140 -2.92 -12.53 9.54
N TYR A 141 -2.99 -11.49 8.69
CA TYR A 141 -4.24 -11.08 8.04
C TYR A 141 -4.84 -12.18 7.17
N SER A 142 -4.01 -12.88 6.38
CA SER A 142 -4.48 -13.96 5.50
C SER A 142 -5.08 -15.15 6.27
N GLN A 143 -4.58 -15.41 7.48
CA GLN A 143 -5.05 -16.50 8.35
C GLN A 143 -6.30 -16.10 9.13
N GLN A 144 -6.36 -14.84 9.59
CA GLN A 144 -7.49 -14.34 10.36
C GLN A 144 -7.72 -12.86 10.05
N ASN A 145 -8.85 -12.53 9.44
CA ASN A 145 -9.26 -11.15 9.25
C ASN A 145 -10.06 -10.68 10.48
N ASN A 146 -9.46 -9.81 11.30
CA ASN A 146 -10.08 -9.19 12.46
C ASN A 146 -9.53 -7.76 12.65
N PHE A 147 -9.98 -7.05 13.70
CA PHE A 147 -9.50 -5.71 14.00
C PHE A 147 -7.96 -5.63 14.04
N THR A 148 -7.31 -6.46 14.84
CA THR A 148 -5.86 -6.41 15.10
C THR A 148 -5.04 -6.69 13.86
N THR A 149 -5.38 -7.73 13.10
CA THR A 149 -4.61 -8.11 11.91
C THR A 149 -4.74 -7.09 10.78
N SER A 150 -5.94 -6.54 10.57
CA SER A 150 -6.18 -5.45 9.61
C SER A 150 -5.50 -4.16 10.05
N PHE A 151 -5.61 -3.79 11.34
CA PHE A 151 -4.98 -2.60 11.89
C PHE A 151 -3.46 -2.64 11.76
N ASN A 152 -2.82 -3.73 12.21
CA ASN A 152 -1.37 -3.86 12.20
C ASN A 152 -0.82 -3.85 10.77
N LEU A 153 -1.48 -4.54 9.83
CA LEU A 153 -1.07 -4.53 8.44
C LEU A 153 -1.19 -3.13 7.82
N GLY A 154 -2.29 -2.42 8.11
CA GLY A 154 -2.48 -1.03 7.68
C GLY A 154 -1.39 -0.09 8.22
N ASP A 155 -1.14 -0.07 9.53
CA ASP A 155 -0.08 0.75 10.14
C ASP A 155 1.31 0.42 9.55
N LYS A 156 1.58 -0.86 9.30
CA LYS A 156 2.85 -1.29 8.73
C LYS A 156 3.03 -0.89 7.27
N TYR A 157 1.95 -0.87 6.48
CA TYR A 157 2.00 -0.30 5.13
C TYR A 157 2.27 1.22 5.15
N ILE A 158 1.77 1.95 6.16
CA ILE A 158 2.13 3.38 6.34
C ILE A 158 3.64 3.51 6.56
N ASP A 159 4.24 2.70 7.44
CA ASP A 159 5.70 2.70 7.62
C ASP A 159 6.44 2.28 6.35
N PHE A 160 5.92 1.29 5.62
CA PHE A 160 6.52 0.81 4.37
C PHE A 160 6.56 1.89 3.28
N SER A 161 5.60 2.81 3.27
CA SER A 161 5.57 3.94 2.32
C SER A 161 6.77 4.90 2.43
N LEU A 162 7.53 4.84 3.53
CA LEU A 162 8.78 5.61 3.67
C LEU A 162 9.92 5.08 2.79
N PHE A 163 9.80 3.84 2.29
CA PHE A 163 10.87 3.13 1.59
C PHE A 163 10.57 2.88 0.10
N VAL A 164 9.51 3.51 -0.43
CA VAL A 164 9.11 3.38 -1.83
C VAL A 164 9.38 4.66 -2.62
N GLU A 165 9.35 4.54 -3.94
CA GLU A 165 9.45 5.68 -4.86
C GLU A 165 8.37 6.73 -4.56
N GLU A 166 8.71 8.01 -4.73
CA GLU A 166 7.82 9.14 -4.43
C GLU A 166 6.47 9.02 -5.15
N GLU A 167 6.50 8.64 -6.43
CA GLU A 167 5.32 8.48 -7.27
C GLU A 167 4.36 7.37 -6.80
N THR A 168 4.87 6.37 -6.07
CA THR A 168 4.10 5.21 -5.57
C THR A 168 3.62 5.38 -4.13
N ARG A 169 4.17 6.34 -3.40
CA ARG A 169 3.92 6.54 -1.96
C ARG A 169 2.45 6.72 -1.63
N GLU A 170 1.74 7.50 -2.42
CA GLU A 170 0.29 7.73 -2.27
C GLU A 170 -0.51 6.43 -2.41
N GLU A 171 -0.19 5.60 -3.41
CA GLU A 171 -0.88 4.32 -3.64
C GLU A 171 -0.60 3.31 -2.51
N ILE A 172 0.60 3.31 -1.93
CA ILE A 172 0.89 2.48 -0.75
C ILE A 172 0.07 2.94 0.46
N ILE A 173 -0.07 4.25 0.66
CA ILE A 173 -0.93 4.81 1.71
C ILE A 173 -2.39 4.46 1.46
N GLU A 174 -2.86 4.47 0.22
CA GLU A 174 -4.21 4.03 -0.13
C GLU A 174 -4.44 2.55 0.17
N LEU A 175 -3.47 1.69 -0.17
CA LEU A 175 -3.50 0.28 0.18
C LEU A 175 -3.52 0.09 1.70
N ALA A 176 -2.73 0.85 2.45
CA ALA A 176 -2.78 0.87 3.91
C ALA A 176 -4.18 1.22 4.44
N ASN A 177 -4.81 2.23 3.83
CA ASN A 177 -6.13 2.69 4.21
C ASN A 177 -7.23 1.65 3.92
N LEU A 178 -7.09 0.79 2.90
CA LEU A 178 -8.02 -0.33 2.71
C LEU A 178 -8.06 -1.24 3.95
N TYR A 179 -6.89 -1.55 4.52
CA TYR A 179 -6.79 -2.36 5.73
C TYR A 179 -7.28 -1.62 6.98
N LEU A 180 -6.97 -0.33 7.12
CA LEU A 180 -7.46 0.47 8.23
C LEU A 180 -8.98 0.63 8.20
N GLU A 181 -9.60 0.81 7.03
CA GLU A 181 -11.06 0.84 6.91
C GLU A 181 -11.71 -0.50 7.26
N GLU A 182 -11.08 -1.63 6.89
CA GLU A 182 -11.52 -2.95 7.38
C GLU A 182 -11.41 -3.05 8.91
N SER A 183 -10.34 -2.52 9.51
CA SER A 183 -10.21 -2.49 10.97
C SER A 183 -11.31 -1.62 11.61
N LYS A 184 -11.65 -0.46 11.04
CA LYS A 184 -12.76 0.39 11.52
C LYS A 184 -14.09 -0.35 11.47
N LYS A 185 -14.36 -1.11 10.39
CA LYS A 185 -15.57 -1.94 10.29
C LYS A 185 -15.64 -2.93 11.45
N HIS A 186 -14.56 -3.67 11.74
CA HIS A 186 -14.50 -4.57 12.90
C HIS A 186 -14.72 -3.86 14.24
N LEU A 187 -14.20 -2.64 14.40
CA LEU A 187 -14.39 -1.83 15.60
C LEU A 187 -15.85 -1.38 15.80
N THR A 188 -16.59 -1.17 14.71
CA THR A 188 -18.02 -0.82 14.77
C THR A 188 -18.90 -2.03 15.03
N THR A 189 -18.57 -3.19 14.43
CA THR A 189 -19.37 -4.41 14.53
C THR A 189 -19.13 -5.17 15.84
N ASN A 190 -17.91 -5.11 16.38
CA ASN A 190 -17.54 -5.83 17.59
C ASN A 190 -17.49 -4.87 18.79
N ASN A 191 -18.02 -5.30 19.94
CA ASN A 191 -17.92 -4.54 21.18
C ASN A 191 -16.53 -4.72 21.82
N LEU A 192 -15.50 -4.16 21.17
CA LEU A 192 -14.12 -4.26 21.63
C LEU A 192 -13.85 -3.31 22.82
N PRO A 193 -13.09 -3.76 23.84
CA PRO A 193 -12.53 -2.86 24.85
C PRO A 193 -11.69 -1.74 24.19
N GLU A 194 -11.59 -0.58 24.84
CA GLU A 194 -10.72 0.54 24.40
C GLU A 194 -11.04 1.10 23.00
N LYS A 195 -12.28 0.93 22.54
CA LYS A 195 -12.76 1.42 21.24
C LYS A 195 -12.38 2.88 20.95
N GLU A 196 -12.49 3.75 21.95
CA GLU A 196 -12.16 5.18 21.81
C GLU A 196 -10.66 5.39 21.57
N ALA A 197 -9.80 4.68 22.30
CA ALA A 197 -8.35 4.76 22.10
C ALA A 197 -7.93 4.25 20.72
N TYR A 198 -8.58 3.18 20.22
CA TYR A 198 -8.33 2.69 18.87
C TYR A 198 -8.80 3.67 17.79
N SER A 199 -9.98 4.27 17.94
CA SER A 199 -10.47 5.31 17.03
C SER A 199 -9.50 6.49 16.98
N GLN A 200 -9.10 7.00 18.16
CA GLN A 200 -8.11 8.08 18.27
C GLN A 200 -6.79 7.70 17.60
N ARG A 201 -6.32 6.46 17.77
CA ARG A 201 -5.08 5.99 17.13
C ARG A 201 -5.19 6.03 15.60
N MET A 202 -6.31 5.62 15.02
CA MET A 202 -6.53 5.67 13.57
C MET A 202 -6.56 7.11 13.05
N ASP A 203 -7.13 8.05 13.81
CA ASP A 203 -7.12 9.48 13.45
C ASP A 203 -5.69 10.05 13.47
N LEU A 204 -4.89 9.68 14.48
CA LEU A 204 -3.47 10.06 14.53
C LEU A 204 -2.65 9.42 13.41
N LEU A 205 -2.94 8.18 13.01
CA LEU A 205 -2.29 7.55 11.85
C LEU A 205 -2.62 8.27 10.53
N SER A 206 -3.83 8.83 10.39
CA SER A 206 -4.17 9.68 9.24
C SER A 206 -3.29 10.94 9.19
N LEU A 207 -3.01 11.56 10.34
CA LEU A 207 -2.06 12.68 10.41
C LEU A 207 -0.63 12.26 10.05
N LYS A 208 -0.21 11.04 10.41
CA LYS A 208 1.10 10.50 10.01
C LYS A 208 1.20 10.36 8.49
N GLN A 209 0.15 9.85 7.84
CA GLN A 209 0.08 9.78 6.37
C GLN A 209 0.20 11.17 5.73
N ASP A 210 -0.49 12.17 6.28
CA ASP A 210 -0.37 13.56 5.81
C ASP A 210 1.07 14.09 5.93
N LEU A 211 1.81 13.76 6.99
CA LEU A 211 3.23 14.14 7.11
C LEU A 211 4.11 13.46 6.07
N ILE A 212 3.86 12.17 5.80
CA ILE A 212 4.56 11.39 4.77
C ILE A 212 4.33 11.97 3.37
N LEU A 213 3.13 12.51 3.12
CA LEU A 213 2.75 13.20 1.88
C LEU A 213 3.07 14.70 1.90
N ASN A 214 3.99 15.14 2.77
CA ASN A 214 4.47 16.52 2.88
C ASN A 214 3.38 17.58 3.14
N ASN A 215 2.41 17.28 4.01
CA ASN A 215 1.35 18.21 4.41
C ASN A 215 1.47 18.72 5.86
N PRO A 216 2.64 19.19 6.34
CA PRO A 216 2.86 19.51 7.75
C PRO A 216 1.97 20.67 8.25
N ARG A 217 1.61 21.64 7.39
CA ARG A 217 0.71 22.73 7.77
C ARG A 217 -0.70 22.25 8.08
N LYS A 218 -1.21 21.30 7.30
CA LYS A 218 -2.52 20.67 7.53
C LYS A 218 -2.50 19.93 8.87
N VAL A 219 -1.46 19.15 9.11
CA VAL A 219 -1.29 18.39 10.36
C VAL A 219 -1.18 19.32 11.56
N ARG A 220 -0.37 20.38 11.49
CA ARG A 220 -0.25 21.39 12.56
C ARG A 220 -1.60 21.99 12.95
N ARG A 221 -2.44 22.31 11.96
CA ARG A 221 -3.78 22.86 12.20
C ARG A 221 -4.69 21.86 12.91
N LEU A 222 -4.57 20.57 12.61
CA LEU A 222 -5.38 19.51 13.21
C LEU A 222 -4.89 19.18 14.62
N LEU A 223 -3.59 19.01 14.83
CA LEU A 223 -2.99 18.75 16.14
C LEU A 223 -3.31 19.84 17.17
N ARG A 224 -3.34 21.11 16.76
CA ARG A 224 -3.70 22.24 17.64
C ARG A 224 -5.13 22.20 18.19
N LYS A 225 -6.02 21.41 17.58
CA LYS A 225 -7.42 21.28 18.02
C LYS A 225 -7.62 20.12 19.00
N ILE A 226 -6.58 19.29 19.18
CA ILE A 226 -6.63 18.14 20.06
C ILE A 226 -6.10 18.58 21.42
N ASP A 227 -6.90 18.41 22.47
CA ASP A 227 -6.44 18.58 23.84
C ASP A 227 -5.51 17.42 24.20
N GLU A 228 -4.32 17.72 24.71
CA GLU A 228 -3.33 16.72 25.10
C GLU A 228 -3.86 15.83 26.25
N THR A 229 -4.73 16.38 27.11
CA THR A 229 -5.33 15.65 28.23
C THR A 229 -6.34 14.60 27.78
N ASP A 230 -6.89 14.74 26.56
CA ASP A 230 -7.80 13.78 25.94
C ASP A 230 -7.07 12.64 25.20
N ILE A 231 -5.74 12.70 25.09
CA ILE A 231 -4.95 11.65 24.44
C ILE A 231 -4.84 10.44 25.37
N ALA A 232 -5.36 9.30 24.91
CA ALA A 232 -5.22 8.03 25.59
C ALA A 232 -3.74 7.68 25.79
N GLU A 233 -3.38 7.11 26.94
CA GLU A 233 -1.98 6.85 27.31
C GLU A 233 -1.22 6.07 26.23
N VAL A 234 -1.86 5.04 25.66
CA VAL A 234 -1.32 4.20 24.57
C VAL A 234 -1.00 4.95 23.27
N ASN A 235 -1.52 6.17 23.11
CA ASN A 235 -1.37 7.01 21.92
C ASN A 235 -0.47 8.23 22.12
N LYS A 236 -0.03 8.52 23.36
CA LYS A 236 0.83 9.68 23.66
C LYS A 236 2.14 9.69 22.89
N GLY A 237 2.74 8.51 22.68
CA GLY A 237 3.96 8.38 21.87
C GLY A 237 3.74 8.80 20.42
N LEU A 238 2.66 8.34 19.78
CA LEU A 238 2.31 8.72 18.41
C LEU A 238 1.96 10.22 18.32
N TYR A 239 1.22 10.75 19.28
CA TYR A 239 0.91 12.18 19.34
C TYR A 239 2.18 13.05 19.47
N SER A 240 3.13 12.63 20.32
CA SER A 240 4.42 13.31 20.49
C SER A 240 5.25 13.26 19.20
N PHE A 241 5.30 12.08 18.55
CA PHE A 241 5.96 11.91 17.25
C PHE A 241 5.37 12.83 16.18
N LEU A 242 4.05 12.95 16.11
CA LEU A 242 3.37 13.80 15.13
C LEU A 242 3.70 15.28 15.35
N ASN A 243 3.66 15.77 16.58
CA ASN A 243 4.02 17.15 16.89
C ASN A 243 5.49 17.43 16.55
N TYR A 244 6.41 16.57 17.01
CA TYR A 244 7.83 16.69 16.73
C TYR A 244 8.12 16.75 15.21
N THR A 245 7.62 15.78 14.46
CA THR A 245 7.85 15.67 13.01
C THR A 245 7.22 16.85 12.26
N THR A 246 6.04 17.30 12.69
CA THR A 246 5.37 18.48 12.12
C THR A 246 6.25 19.72 12.25
N PHE A 247 6.82 19.98 13.43
CA PHE A 247 7.67 21.16 13.64
C PHE A 247 8.98 21.08 12.88
N ILE A 248 9.60 19.90 12.80
CA ILE A 248 10.80 19.70 11.97
C ILE A 248 10.53 20.02 10.51
N LEU A 249 9.45 19.50 9.92
CA LEU A 249 9.08 19.78 8.54
C LEU A 249 8.72 21.27 8.31
N LEU A 250 8.37 22.00 9.35
CA LEU A 250 8.12 23.44 9.31
C LEU A 250 9.37 24.29 9.62
N ASN A 251 10.53 23.66 9.85
CA ASN A 251 11.78 24.29 10.27
C ASN A 251 11.64 25.11 11.58
N ASP A 252 10.82 24.62 12.51
CA ASP A 252 10.59 25.24 13.82
C ASP A 252 11.36 24.46 14.90
N GLU A 253 12.66 24.75 15.00
CA GLU A 253 13.57 24.02 15.90
C GLU A 253 13.19 24.17 17.37
N GLU A 254 12.78 25.37 17.78
CA GLU A 254 12.40 25.68 19.17
C GLU A 254 11.24 24.79 19.62
N ASN A 255 10.14 24.76 18.86
CA ASN A 255 9.03 23.91 19.22
C ASN A 255 9.37 22.43 19.06
N SER A 256 10.14 22.04 18.04
CA SER A 256 10.54 20.64 17.88
C SER A 256 11.33 20.11 19.09
N ALA A 257 12.20 20.94 19.68
CA ALA A 257 12.99 20.59 20.84
C ALA A 257 12.14 20.29 22.08
N THR A 258 10.96 20.89 22.20
CA THR A 258 10.03 20.63 23.32
C THR A 258 9.40 19.23 23.25
N TRP A 259 9.14 18.72 22.04
CA TRP A 259 8.51 17.40 21.85
C TRP A 259 9.51 16.24 21.80
N LYS A 260 10.75 16.51 21.36
CA LYS A 260 11.80 15.50 21.16
C LYS A 260 12.00 14.53 22.33
N PRO A 261 12.00 14.95 23.62
CA PRO A 261 12.21 14.04 24.75
C PRO A 261 11.13 12.96 24.90
N ASN A 262 9.94 13.18 24.34
CA ASN A 262 8.81 12.25 24.40
C ASN A 262 8.70 11.32 23.18
N VAL A 263 9.67 11.40 22.25
CA VAL A 263 9.69 10.61 21.02
C VAL A 263 10.72 9.49 21.17
N SER A 264 10.31 8.26 20.84
CA SER A 264 11.21 7.10 20.90
C SER A 264 12.35 7.23 19.87
N GLU A 265 13.50 6.58 20.12
CA GLU A 265 14.61 6.61 19.16
C GLU A 265 14.21 6.06 17.77
N ALA A 266 13.36 5.03 17.75
CA ALA A 266 12.83 4.47 16.50
C ALA A 266 11.98 5.50 15.75
N ASP A 267 11.13 6.25 16.47
CA ASP A 267 10.28 7.28 15.88
C ASP A 267 11.08 8.53 15.47
N LEU A 268 12.18 8.86 16.15
CA LEU A 268 13.11 9.89 15.71
C LEU A 268 13.73 9.53 14.35
N LYS A 269 14.14 8.28 14.16
CA LYS A 269 14.64 7.77 12.86
C LYS A 269 13.56 7.86 11.78
N LYS A 270 12.31 7.53 12.11
CA LYS A 270 11.18 7.69 11.17
C LYS A 270 10.93 9.15 10.81
N ALA A 271 11.01 10.06 11.78
CA ALA A 271 10.85 11.50 11.53
C ALA A 271 11.95 12.03 10.60
N GLU A 272 13.20 11.58 10.78
CA GLU A 272 14.30 11.89 9.88
C GLU A 272 14.08 11.34 8.46
N LEU A 273 13.59 10.10 8.34
CA LEU A 273 13.20 9.54 7.04
C LEU A 273 12.11 10.39 6.37
N ILE A 274 11.06 10.76 7.10
CA ILE A 274 9.99 11.64 6.59
C ILE A 274 10.54 12.99 6.14
N LEU A 275 11.47 13.57 6.89
CA LEU A 275 12.13 14.81 6.49
C LEU A 275 12.91 14.61 5.18
N ASN A 276 13.67 13.53 5.06
CA ASN A 276 14.54 13.28 3.91
C ASN A 276 13.77 12.98 2.62
N ILE A 277 12.65 12.27 2.69
CA ILE A 277 11.80 12.00 1.51
C ILE A 277 10.99 13.22 1.02
N ASN A 278 11.03 14.32 1.78
CA ASN A 278 10.29 15.56 1.52
C ASN A 278 11.22 16.77 1.30
N LYS A 279 12.54 16.56 1.29
CA LYS A 279 13.56 17.55 0.93
C LYS A 279 13.76 17.58 -0.58
#